data_AF-A0A6N3F290-F1
#
_entry.id   AF-A0A6N3F290-F1
#
_cell.length_a   1.000
_cell.length_b   1.000
_cell.length_c   1.000
_cell.angle_alpha   90.00
_cell.angle_beta   90.00
_cell.angle_gamma   90.00
#
_symmetry.space_group_name_H-M   'P 1'
#
loop_
_entity.id
_entity.type
_entity.pdbx_description
1 polymer ?
#
loop_
_entity_poly.entity_id
_entity_poly.type
_entity_poly.pdbx_seq_one_letter_code
_entity_poly.pdbx_strand_id
1 'polypeptide(L)'
;MDDNWIVENLENALATWNEKLAEIWQLVSMTPQEFKDGGIWNIVEQINGALQAIGYGLLVLFFAMGLFKNTVNFQELRRPEAALRYFLHFVAAL
;
A
#
# COMPACT_ATOMS: atom_id res chain seq x y z
N MET A 1 8.68 14.65 59.86
CA MET A 1 8.74 15.58 58.71
C MET A 1 9.59 15.00 57.56
N ASP A 2 10.35 13.90 57.77
CA ASP A 2 11.21 13.30 56.74
C ASP A 2 10.57 12.17 55.90
N ASP A 3 9.41 11.63 56.24
CA ASP A 3 8.81 10.55 55.43
C ASP A 3 8.05 11.04 54.19
N ASN A 4 7.71 12.34 54.14
CA ASN A 4 6.87 12.91 53.08
C ASN A 4 7.62 13.04 51.75
N TRP A 5 8.90 13.40 51.77
CA TRP A 5 9.68 13.60 50.54
C TRP A 5 9.99 12.29 49.80
N ILE A 6 10.13 11.17 50.52
CA ILE A 6 10.36 9.85 49.91
C ILE A 6 9.09 9.39 49.19
N VAL A 7 7.93 9.53 49.86
CA VAL A 7 6.63 9.18 49.28
C VAL A 7 6.36 10.07 48.05
N GLU A 8 6.54 11.38 48.17
CA GLU A 8 6.36 12.32 47.07
C GLU A 8 7.29 12.02 45.88
N ASN A 9 8.56 11.68 46.14
CA ASN A 9 9.50 11.33 45.07
C ASN A 9 9.13 10.01 44.38
N LEU A 10 8.64 9.01 45.13
CA LEU A 10 8.16 7.75 44.56
C LEU A 10 6.89 7.96 43.74
N GLU A 11 5.95 8.77 44.22
CA GLU A 11 4.74 9.14 43.47
C GLU A 11 5.09 9.86 42.17
N ASN A 12 6.02 10.82 42.21
CA ASN A 12 6.52 11.52 41.01
C ASN A 12 7.22 10.57 40.02
N ALA A 13 8.03 9.64 40.53
CA ALA A 13 8.71 8.65 39.69
C ALA A 13 7.69 7.68 39.03
N LEU A 14 6.68 7.23 39.76
CA LEU A 14 5.60 6.39 39.23
C LEU A 14 4.74 7.14 38.21
N ALA A 15 4.44 8.42 38.45
CA ALA A 15 3.73 9.26 37.49
C ALA A 15 4.52 9.38 36.17
N THR A 16 5.82 9.67 36.26
CA THR A 16 6.72 9.73 35.09
C THR A 16 6.76 8.38 34.36
N TRP A 17 6.84 7.27 35.11
CA TRP A 17 6.87 5.94 34.52
C TRP A 17 5.57 5.61 33.77
N ASN A 18 4.42 5.93 34.37
CA ASN A 18 3.11 5.75 33.73
C ASN A 18 2.95 6.60 32.46
N GLU A 19 3.41 7.85 32.48
CA GLU A 19 3.43 8.73 31.30
C GLU A 19 4.24 8.11 30.17
N LYS A 20 5.46 7.62 30.46
CA LYS A 20 6.30 6.98 29.43
C LYS A 20 5.74 5.67 28.92
N LEU A 21 5.08 4.88 29.75
CA LEU A 21 4.36 3.70 29.29
C LEU A 21 3.19 4.07 28.36
N ALA A 22 2.45 5.13 28.68
CA ALA A 22 1.36 5.62 27.83
C ALA A 22 1.89 6.13 26.48
N GLU A 23 3.01 6.86 26.47
CA GLU A 23 3.69 7.29 25.23
C GLU A 23 4.13 6.09 24.39
N ILE A 24 4.80 5.10 24.98
CA ILE A 24 5.22 3.89 24.27
C ILE A 24 3.99 3.16 23.73
N TRP A 25 2.94 3.00 24.53
CA TRP A 25 1.71 2.34 24.13
C TRP A 25 1.05 3.03 22.93
N GLN A 26 1.02 4.37 22.94
CA GLN A 26 0.55 5.15 21.80
C GLN A 26 1.41 4.88 20.56
N LEU A 27 2.74 4.92 20.69
CA LEU A 27 3.67 4.70 19.57
C LEU A 27 3.51 3.31 18.94
N VAL A 28 3.37 2.26 19.74
CA VAL A 28 3.24 0.87 19.22
C VAL A 28 1.84 0.55 18.70
N SER A 29 0.82 1.31 19.13
CA SER A 29 -0.57 1.13 18.69
C SER A 29 -0.95 2.03 17.52
N MET A 30 -0.10 2.99 17.13
CA MET A 30 -0.33 3.84 15.97
C MET A 30 -0.33 3.01 14.67
N THR A 31 -1.17 3.43 13.74
CA THR A 31 -1.16 2.86 12.39
C THR A 31 0.11 3.28 11.64
N PRO A 32 0.61 2.47 10.69
CA PRO A 32 1.72 2.89 9.82
C PRO A 32 1.47 4.21 9.09
N GLN A 33 0.21 4.51 8.76
CA GLN A 33 -0.28 5.73 8.13
C GLN A 33 -0.03 6.97 8.99
N GLU A 34 -0.15 6.84 10.31
CA GLU A 34 0.01 7.94 11.26
C GLU A 34 1.44 8.01 11.82
N PHE A 35 2.14 6.88 11.86
CA PHE A 35 3.51 6.83 12.35
C PHE A 35 4.44 7.70 11.50
N LYS A 36 5.10 8.68 12.15
CA LYS A 36 6.04 9.62 11.50
C LYS A 36 5.41 10.29 10.27
N ASP A 37 4.19 10.83 10.44
CA ASP A 37 3.41 11.51 9.39
C ASP A 37 3.17 10.63 8.15
N GLY A 38 3.18 9.31 8.32
CA GLY A 38 2.99 8.34 7.24
C GLY A 38 4.16 8.25 6.26
N GLY A 39 5.34 8.80 6.58
CA GLY A 39 6.45 8.90 5.63
C GLY A 39 6.88 7.55 5.03
N ILE A 40 7.11 6.54 5.88
CA ILE A 40 7.48 5.18 5.42
C ILE A 40 6.31 4.53 4.69
N TRP A 41 5.09 4.71 5.20
CA TRP A 41 3.89 4.14 4.60
C TRP A 41 3.63 4.66 3.18
N ASN A 42 3.79 5.96 2.96
CA ASN A 42 3.66 6.59 1.64
C ASN A 42 4.68 6.03 0.64
N ILE A 43 5.91 5.71 1.08
CA ILE A 43 6.90 5.03 0.22
C ILE A 43 6.40 3.64 -0.19
N VAL A 44 5.83 2.87 0.75
CA VAL A 44 5.25 1.55 0.46
C VAL A 44 4.09 1.67 -0.54
N GLU A 45 3.19 2.63 -0.35
CA GLU A 45 2.08 2.90 -1.28
C GLU A 45 2.58 3.29 -2.68
N GLN A 46 3.62 4.12 -2.77
CA GLN A 46 4.22 4.49 -4.06
C GLN A 46 4.84 3.29 -4.78
N ILE A 47 5.55 2.42 -4.05
CA ILE A 47 6.12 1.19 -4.62
C ILE A 47 5.01 0.27 -5.12
N ASN A 48 3.97 0.07 -4.31
CA ASN A 48 2.80 -0.73 -4.69
C ASN A 48 2.12 -0.15 -5.95
N GLY A 49 1.90 1.16 -5.99
CA GLY A 49 1.32 1.84 -7.14
C GLY A 49 2.18 1.73 -8.40
N ALA A 50 3.50 1.85 -8.27
CA ALA A 50 4.44 1.69 -9.38
C ALA A 50 4.43 0.24 -9.92
N LEU A 51 4.44 -0.76 -9.04
CA LEU A 51 4.34 -2.17 -9.42
C LEU A 51 3.01 -2.48 -10.13
N GLN A 52 1.89 -1.95 -9.63
CA GLN A 52 0.59 -2.08 -10.28
C GLN A 52 0.59 -1.43 -11.66
N ALA A 53 1.11 -0.20 -11.79
CA ALA A 53 1.18 0.51 -13.07
C ALA A 53 2.03 -0.25 -14.09
N ILE A 54 3.17 -0.81 -13.67
CA ILE A 54 3.99 -1.69 -14.52
C ILE A 54 3.22 -2.94 -14.92
N GLY A 55 2.55 -3.60 -13.97
CA GLY A 55 1.74 -4.79 -14.23
C GLY A 55 0.63 -4.53 -15.24
N TYR A 56 -0.14 -3.46 -15.07
CA TYR A 56 -1.18 -3.05 -16.01
C TYR A 56 -0.61 -2.67 -17.38
N GLY A 57 0.52 -1.95 -17.41
CA GLY A 57 1.22 -1.62 -18.66
C GLY A 57 1.62 -2.88 -19.44
N LEU A 58 2.20 -3.86 -18.76
CA LEU A 58 2.59 -5.13 -19.36
C LEU A 58 1.38 -5.95 -19.85
N LEU A 59 0.29 -6.00 -19.07
CA LEU A 59 -0.95 -6.66 -19.48
C LEU A 59 -1.49 -6.07 -20.79
N VAL A 60 -1.52 -4.74 -20.91
CA VAL A 60 -1.95 -4.07 -22.14
C VAL A 60 -0.99 -4.36 -23.31
N LEU A 61 0.32 -4.34 -23.07
CA LEU A 61 1.31 -4.61 -24.11
C LEU A 61 1.24 -6.05 -24.63
N PHE A 62 1.14 -7.04 -23.74
CA PHE A 62 0.98 -8.44 -24.11
C PHE A 62 -0.34 -8.69 -24.83
N PHE A 63 -1.41 -8.05 -24.37
CA PHE A 63 -2.69 -8.09 -25.06
C PHE A 63 -2.58 -7.54 -26.49
N ALA A 64 -1.98 -6.36 -26.68
CA ALA A 64 -1.79 -5.76 -27.99
C ALA A 64 -0.91 -6.62 -28.92
N MET A 65 0.21 -7.15 -28.41
CA MET A 65 1.05 -8.08 -29.19
C MET A 65 0.32 -9.38 -29.56
N GLY A 66 -0.54 -9.90 -28.66
CA GLY A 66 -1.40 -11.05 -28.92
C GLY A 66 -2.41 -10.79 -30.04
N LEU A 67 -2.97 -9.57 -30.11
CA LEU A 67 -3.83 -9.15 -31.23
C LEU A 67 -3.04 -9.15 -32.54
N PHE A 68 -1.89 -8.47 -32.60
CA PHE A 68 -1.11 -8.35 -33.85
C PHE A 68 -0.61 -9.70 -34.38
N LYS A 69 -0.30 -10.67 -33.51
CA LYS A 69 0.11 -12.01 -33.94
C LYS A 69 -1.04 -12.86 -34.48
N ASN A 70 -2.27 -12.64 -34.01
CA ASN A 70 -3.44 -13.43 -34.40
C ASN A 70 -4.29 -12.78 -35.51
N THR A 71 -4.17 -11.47 -35.76
CA THR A 71 -4.82 -10.80 -36.89
C THR A 71 -3.82 -10.47 -37.99
N VAL A 72 -3.84 -11.23 -39.09
CA VAL A 72 -3.11 -10.94 -40.34
C VAL A 72 -3.67 -9.70 -41.07
N ASN A 73 -4.85 -9.21 -40.67
CA ASN A 73 -5.53 -8.11 -41.35
C ASN A 73 -6.04 -7.02 -40.39
N PHE A 74 -5.43 -5.83 -40.46
CA PHE A 74 -5.79 -4.62 -39.67
C PHE A 74 -7.26 -4.20 -39.80
N GLN A 75 -7.98 -4.67 -40.84
CA GLN A 75 -9.41 -4.38 -41.04
C GLN A 75 -10.33 -5.01 -39.98
N GLU A 76 -9.96 -6.16 -39.39
CA GLU A 76 -10.77 -6.80 -38.33
C GLU A 76 -10.62 -6.09 -36.97
N LEU A 77 -9.44 -5.51 -36.71
CA LEU A 77 -9.15 -4.70 -35.51
C LEU A 77 -9.97 -3.40 -35.43
N ARG A 78 -10.48 -2.89 -36.56
CA ARG A 78 -11.36 -1.70 -36.58
C ARG A 78 -12.74 -1.96 -35.98
N ARG A 79 -13.13 -3.22 -35.77
CA ARG A 79 -14.38 -3.57 -35.09
C ARG A 79 -14.11 -3.65 -33.58
N PRO A 80 -14.57 -2.66 -32.78
CA PRO A 80 -14.31 -2.65 -31.34
C PRO A 80 -14.82 -3.91 -30.63
N GLU A 81 -15.90 -4.51 -31.15
CA GLU A 81 -16.46 -5.78 -30.67
C GLU A 81 -15.48 -6.95 -30.75
N ALA A 82 -14.65 -7.02 -31.80
CA ALA A 82 -13.66 -8.09 -31.97
C ALA A 82 -12.53 -7.94 -30.95
N ALA A 83 -12.00 -6.72 -30.79
CA ALA A 83 -10.97 -6.42 -29.79
C ALA A 83 -11.44 -6.75 -28.36
N LEU A 84 -12.69 -6.43 -28.01
CA LEU A 84 -13.29 -6.74 -26.72
C LEU A 84 -13.41 -8.26 -26.48
N ARG A 85 -13.79 -9.01 -27.52
CA ARG A 85 -13.91 -10.48 -27.44
C ARG A 85 -12.56 -11.17 -27.24
N TYR A 86 -11.50 -10.64 -27.88
CA TYR A 86 -10.12 -11.09 -27.66
C TYR A 86 -9.61 -10.68 -26.28
N PHE A 87 -9.98 -9.51 -25.77
CA PHE A 87 -9.63 -9.07 -24.42
C PHE A 87 -10.24 -10.00 -23.36
N LEU A 88 -11.52 -10.34 -23.51
CA LEU A 88 -12.19 -11.28 -22.61
C LEU A 88 -11.56 -12.68 -22.67
N HIS A 89 -11.16 -13.17 -23.85
CA HIS A 89 -10.41 -14.43 -23.95
C HIS A 89 -9.02 -14.35 -23.31
N PHE A 90 -8.32 -13.23 -23.48
CA PHE A 90 -7.02 -13.01 -22.85
C PHE A 90 -7.12 -13.00 -21.32
N VAL A 91 -8.12 -12.30 -20.77
CA VAL A 91 -8.39 -12.27 -19.32
C VAL A 91 -8.87 -13.65 -18.81
N ALA A 92 -9.66 -14.39 -19.59
CA ALA A 92 -10.12 -15.73 -19.22
C ALA A 92 -9.02 -16.82 -19.33
N ALA A 93 -7.95 -16.56 -20.07
CA ALA A 93 -6.79 -17.44 -20.19
C ALA A 93 -5.68 -17.12 -19.17
N LEU A 94 -5.83 -16.02 -18.42
CA LEU A 94 -4.94 -15.63 -17.32
C LEU A 94 -5.35 -16.35 -16.02
#